data_AF-A0A9E5UU59-F1
#
_entry.id   AF-A0A9E5UU59-F1
#
_cell.length_a   1.000
_cell.length_b   1.000
_cell.length_c   1.000
_cell.angle_alpha   90.00
_cell.angle_beta   90.00
_cell.angle_gamma   90.00
#
_symmetry.space_group_name_H-M   'P 1'
#
loop_
_entity.id
_entity.type
_entity.pdbx_description
1 polymer ?
#
loop_
_entity_poly.entity_id
_entity_poly.type
_entity_poly.pdbx_seq_one_letter_code
_entity_poly.pdbx_strand_id
1 'polypeptide(L)'
;MVEGLVFGRLHLLHHPAEHLPFPEGAFDLVCCLEALEFMVRPRAVVAELVRVTRPGGWLLLTNRLGTDARLMPGKAWSLEQAQQIYQEEFGLLEVEVQRWQVDYSLIWARKPGESLPTRSRPLEEVWCCPRCGKTALLRVAGAYRCTACEARVPVGADEIIEALSAL
;
A
#
# COMPACT_ATOMS: atom_id res chain seq x y z
N MET A 1 -24.08 21.64 20.72
CA MET A 1 -24.34 21.45 19.27
C MET A 1 -23.73 20.12 18.89
N VAL A 2 -24.54 19.28 18.26
CA VAL A 2 -24.38 17.83 18.17
C VAL A 2 -23.13 17.45 17.38
N GLU A 3 -22.49 16.40 17.89
CA GLU A 3 -21.36 15.65 17.35
C GLU A 3 -21.44 15.47 15.84
N GLY A 4 -20.40 15.94 15.13
CA GLY A 4 -20.20 15.56 13.74
C GLY A 4 -19.81 14.09 13.70
N LEU A 5 -20.71 13.23 13.21
CA LEU A 5 -20.34 11.87 12.84
C LEU A 5 -19.22 11.95 11.78
N VAL A 6 -18.02 11.52 12.15
CA VAL A 6 -16.94 11.26 11.21
C VAL A 6 -17.30 10.00 10.43
N PHE A 7 -18.07 10.14 9.36
CA PHE A 7 -18.31 9.05 8.42
C PHE A 7 -17.07 8.87 7.54
N GLY A 8 -16.18 7.98 7.99
CA GLY A 8 -15.12 7.41 7.16
C GLY A 8 -13.76 7.37 7.85
N ARG A 9 -13.23 6.16 8.05
CA ARG A 9 -11.80 5.90 8.30
C ARG A 9 -11.03 5.72 6.98
N LEU A 10 -11.51 6.36 5.92
CA LEU A 10 -10.96 6.26 4.57
C LEU A 10 -10.14 7.52 4.30
N HIS A 11 -8.89 7.32 3.93
CA HIS A 11 -8.01 8.37 3.47
C HIS A 11 -7.56 8.03 2.05
N LEU A 12 -7.70 8.99 1.14
CA LEU A 12 -7.19 8.88 -0.23
C LEU A 12 -5.88 9.66 -0.31
N LEU A 13 -4.83 8.98 -0.75
CA LEU A 13 -3.48 9.53 -0.79
C LEU A 13 -2.94 9.39 -2.21
N HIS A 14 -2.58 10.52 -2.81
CA HIS A 14 -1.89 10.54 -4.09
C HIS A 14 -0.37 10.48 -3.85
N HIS A 15 0.22 9.30 -4.07
CA HIS A 15 1.64 9.05 -3.86
C HIS A 15 2.14 7.88 -4.72
N PRO A 16 3.42 7.88 -5.18
CA PRO A 16 4.04 6.73 -5.82
C PRO A 16 4.03 5.49 -4.93
N ALA A 17 3.66 4.35 -5.50
CA ALA A 17 3.51 3.09 -4.78
C ALA A 17 4.85 2.39 -4.48
N GLU A 18 5.94 2.77 -5.16
CA GLU A 18 7.27 2.22 -4.87
C GLU A 18 7.90 2.76 -3.57
N HIS A 19 7.35 3.85 -3.02
CA HIS A 19 7.87 4.51 -1.81
C HIS A 19 6.71 5.05 -0.99
N LEU A 20 5.94 4.16 -0.36
CA LEU A 20 4.81 4.54 0.47
C LEU A 20 5.29 5.30 1.72
N PRO A 21 4.62 6.41 2.10
CA PRO A 21 5.04 7.24 3.22
C PRO A 21 4.59 6.67 4.57
N PHE A 22 4.81 5.38 4.80
CA PHE A 22 4.48 4.68 6.06
C PHE A 22 5.73 4.00 6.62
N PRO A 23 5.85 3.85 7.95
CA PRO A 23 6.94 3.09 8.54
C PRO A 23 6.86 1.61 8.16
N GLU A 24 7.94 0.88 8.41
CA GLU A 24 7.92 -0.57 8.30
C GLU A 24 6.86 -1.15 9.24
N GLY A 25 6.11 -2.15 8.76
CA GLY A 25 5.15 -2.87 9.58
C GLY A 25 3.96 -2.04 10.07
N ALA A 26 3.59 -0.99 9.34
CA ALA A 26 2.48 -0.11 9.68
C ALA A 26 1.08 -0.76 9.59
N PHE A 27 0.93 -1.86 8.82
CA PHE A 27 -0.39 -2.42 8.52
C PHE A 27 -0.50 -3.91 8.83
N ASP A 28 -1.68 -4.30 9.32
CA ASP A 28 -2.08 -5.69 9.54
C ASP A 28 -2.37 -6.45 8.23
N LEU A 29 -2.92 -5.76 7.24
CA LEU A 29 -3.28 -6.27 5.92
C LEU A 29 -2.98 -5.19 4.87
N VAL A 30 -2.33 -5.58 3.77
CA VAL A 30 -2.06 -4.71 2.63
C VAL A 30 -2.63 -5.33 1.36
N CYS A 31 -3.39 -4.54 0.59
CA CYS A 31 -3.99 -5.00 -0.66
C CYS A 31 -3.45 -4.22 -1.86
N CYS A 32 -3.24 -4.91 -2.98
CA CYS A 32 -2.98 -4.28 -4.28
C CYS A 32 -3.78 -5.05 -5.35
N LEU A 33 -4.93 -4.48 -5.72
CA LEU A 33 -5.92 -5.12 -6.55
C LEU A 33 -5.99 -4.40 -7.90
N GLU A 34 -5.92 -5.17 -8.98
CA GLU A 34 -6.09 -4.76 -10.38
C GLU A 34 -5.20 -3.56 -10.77
N ALA A 35 -3.99 -3.50 -10.23
CA ALA A 35 -3.10 -2.35 -10.36
C ALA A 35 -1.65 -2.72 -10.67
N LEU A 36 -1.15 -3.84 -10.15
CA LEU A 36 0.27 -4.15 -10.12
C LEU A 36 0.88 -4.26 -11.53
N GLU A 37 0.16 -4.86 -12.46
CA GLU A 37 0.55 -5.03 -13.86
C GLU A 37 0.73 -3.71 -14.64
N PHE A 38 0.13 -2.62 -14.15
CA PHE A 38 0.25 -1.29 -14.76
C PHE A 38 1.43 -0.50 -14.20
N MET A 39 2.02 -0.95 -13.09
CA MET A 39 3.13 -0.26 -12.44
C MET A 39 4.38 -0.27 -13.32
N VAL A 40 5.18 0.79 -13.24
CA VAL A 40 6.45 0.84 -13.98
C VAL A 40 7.41 -0.22 -13.46
N ARG A 41 7.47 -0.40 -12.13
CA ARG A 41 8.35 -1.35 -11.44
C ARG A 41 7.53 -2.21 -10.46
N PRO A 42 6.78 -3.23 -10.93
CA PRO A 42 5.89 -4.01 -10.08
C PRO A 42 6.61 -4.67 -8.90
N ARG A 43 7.82 -5.20 -9.11
CA ARG A 43 8.63 -5.77 -8.03
C ARG A 43 9.00 -4.77 -6.93
N ALA A 44 9.30 -3.52 -7.29
CA ALA A 44 9.59 -2.47 -6.32
C ALA A 44 8.34 -2.11 -5.51
N VAL A 45 7.17 -2.10 -6.15
CA VAL A 45 5.88 -1.95 -5.45
C VAL A 45 5.67 -3.11 -4.48
N VAL A 46 5.84 -4.37 -4.91
CA VAL A 46 5.70 -5.54 -4.01
C VAL A 46 6.64 -5.44 -2.81
N ALA A 47 7.93 -5.10 -3.02
CA ALA A 47 8.88 -4.89 -1.93
C ALA A 47 8.37 -3.87 -0.91
N GLU A 48 7.77 -2.78 -1.40
CA GLU A 48 7.22 -1.73 -0.56
C GLU A 48 5.95 -2.15 0.20
N LEU A 49 5.05 -2.89 -0.46
CA LEU A 49 3.87 -3.48 0.20
C LEU A 49 4.28 -4.45 1.31
N VAL A 50 5.30 -5.27 1.06
CA VAL A 50 5.87 -6.17 2.09
C VAL A 50 6.53 -5.38 3.21
N ARG A 51 7.24 -4.28 2.92
CA ARG A 51 7.84 -3.42 3.94
C ARG A 51 6.80 -2.87 4.91
N VAL A 52 5.72 -2.29 4.40
CA VAL A 52 4.68 -1.66 5.24
C VAL A 52 3.76 -2.69 5.92
N THR A 53 3.75 -3.95 5.47
CA THR A 53 3.05 -5.04 6.17
C THR A 53 3.83 -5.44 7.43
N ARG A 54 3.16 -5.61 8.56
CA ARG A 54 3.80 -6.05 9.82
C ARG A 54 4.30 -7.50 9.73
N PRO A 55 5.33 -7.91 10.50
CA PRO A 55 5.67 -9.33 10.65
C PRO A 55 4.46 -10.15 11.10
N GLY A 56 4.12 -11.21 10.36
CA GLY A 56 2.91 -11.99 10.58
C GLY A 56 1.61 -11.35 10.07
N GLY A 57 1.70 -10.23 9.35
CA GLY A 57 0.60 -9.61 8.62
C GLY A 57 0.41 -10.23 7.23
N TRP A 58 -0.72 -9.89 6.61
CA TRP A 58 -1.16 -10.47 5.33
C TRP A 58 -1.03 -9.50 4.16
N LEU A 59 -0.79 -10.06 2.98
CA LEU A 59 -0.92 -9.38 1.70
C LEU A 59 -2.01 -10.07 0.87
N LEU A 60 -2.85 -9.26 0.22
CA LEU A 60 -3.84 -9.71 -0.75
C LEU A 60 -3.63 -8.98 -2.08
N LEU A 61 -3.14 -9.72 -3.07
CA LEU A 61 -2.70 -9.14 -4.33
C LEU A 61 -3.46 -9.78 -5.49
N THR A 62 -3.51 -9.08 -6.60
CA THR A 62 -3.98 -9.66 -7.86
C THR A 62 -2.99 -9.36 -8.97
N ASN A 63 -2.99 -10.22 -9.98
CA ASN A 63 -2.21 -9.98 -11.19
C ASN A 63 -2.96 -10.49 -12.43
N ARG A 64 -2.80 -9.78 -13.56
CA ARG A 64 -3.43 -10.11 -14.85
C ARG A 64 -3.02 -11.48 -15.38
N LEU A 65 -3.98 -12.22 -15.90
CA LEU A 65 -3.85 -13.47 -16.63
C LEU A 65 -4.47 -13.35 -18.04
N GLY A 66 -4.48 -14.45 -18.78
CA GLY A 66 -5.19 -14.56 -20.06
C GLY A 66 -4.38 -14.02 -21.23
N THR A 67 -5.07 -13.77 -22.35
CA THR A 67 -4.46 -13.26 -23.58
C THR A 67 -3.93 -11.85 -23.43
N ASP A 68 -4.62 -11.03 -22.64
CA ASP A 68 -4.30 -9.62 -22.47
C ASP A 68 -3.02 -9.40 -21.66
N ALA A 69 -2.64 -10.38 -20.83
CA ALA A 69 -1.34 -10.38 -20.15
C ALA A 69 -0.15 -10.27 -21.13
N ARG A 70 -0.33 -10.67 -22.39
CA ARG A 70 0.69 -10.52 -23.45
C ARG A 70 0.99 -9.06 -23.79
N LEU A 71 0.07 -8.14 -23.48
CA LEU A 71 0.26 -6.70 -23.65
C LEU A 71 1.06 -6.08 -22.49
N MET A 72 1.39 -6.86 -21.46
CA MET A 72 2.04 -6.41 -20.22
C MET A 72 3.35 -7.18 -19.97
N PRO A 73 4.32 -7.13 -20.90
CA PRO A 73 5.53 -7.94 -20.83
C PRO A 73 6.32 -7.67 -19.55
N GLY A 74 6.64 -8.75 -18.81
CA GLY A 74 7.39 -8.70 -17.56
C GLY A 74 6.60 -8.24 -16.33
N LYS A 75 5.33 -7.83 -16.52
CA LYS A 75 4.48 -7.28 -15.45
C LYS A 75 3.28 -8.16 -15.11
N ALA A 76 2.83 -8.98 -16.06
CA ALA A 76 1.86 -10.03 -15.82
C ALA A 76 2.56 -11.39 -15.67
N TRP A 77 2.36 -12.05 -14.54
CA TRP A 77 2.95 -13.33 -14.17
C TRP A 77 1.93 -14.48 -14.25
N SER A 78 2.38 -15.64 -14.72
CA SER A 78 1.59 -16.87 -14.59
C SER A 78 1.35 -17.22 -13.11
N LEU A 79 0.41 -18.14 -12.84
CA LEU A 79 0.17 -18.60 -11.45
C LEU A 79 1.44 -19.15 -10.80
N GLU A 80 2.21 -19.95 -11.55
CA GLU A 80 3.47 -20.53 -11.11
C GLU A 80 4.55 -19.47 -10.88
N GLN A 81 4.71 -18.52 -11.82
CA GLN A 81 5.65 -17.41 -11.67
C GLN A 81 5.30 -16.54 -10.47
N ALA A 82 4.02 -16.21 -10.28
CA ALA A 82 3.57 -15.43 -9.14
C ALA A 82 3.91 -16.16 -7.84
N GLN A 83 3.57 -17.45 -7.73
CA GLN A 83 3.89 -18.25 -6.54
C GLN A 83 5.40 -18.24 -6.25
N GLN A 84 6.23 -18.50 -7.27
CA GLN A 84 7.69 -18.51 -7.13
C GLN A 84 8.23 -17.15 -6.71
N ILE A 85 7.81 -16.06 -7.34
CA ILE A 85 8.25 -14.69 -7.02
C ILE A 85 7.91 -14.37 -5.55
N TYR A 86 6.67 -14.60 -5.12
CA TYR A 86 6.28 -14.26 -3.76
C TYR A 86 6.98 -15.12 -2.69
N GLN A 87 7.21 -16.41 -2.96
CA GLN A 87 7.89 -17.31 -2.03
C GLN A 87 9.41 -17.11 -2.00
N GLU A 88 10.06 -17.10 -3.17
CA GLU A 88 11.52 -17.16 -3.28
C GLU A 88 12.15 -15.76 -3.31
N GLU A 89 11.57 -14.81 -4.06
CA GLU A 89 12.12 -13.46 -4.20
C GLU A 89 11.77 -12.60 -2.98
N PHE A 90 10.53 -12.67 -2.51
CA PHE A 90 10.03 -11.87 -1.38
C PHE A 90 9.99 -12.61 -0.04
N GLY A 91 10.32 -13.91 -0.03
CA GLY A 91 10.38 -14.69 1.21
C GLY A 91 9.03 -14.85 1.91
N LEU A 92 7.91 -14.70 1.22
CA LEU A 92 6.58 -14.78 1.83
C LEU A 92 6.21 -16.24 2.12
N LEU A 93 5.47 -16.42 3.22
CA LEU A 93 4.96 -17.71 3.66
C LEU A 93 3.50 -17.85 3.27
N GLU A 94 2.96 -19.08 3.32
CA GLU A 94 1.53 -19.35 3.08
C GLU A 94 1.03 -18.70 1.79
N VAL A 95 1.84 -18.77 0.74
CA VAL A 95 1.54 -18.18 -0.56
C VAL A 95 0.54 -19.09 -1.28
N GLU A 96 -0.69 -18.63 -1.40
CA GLU A 96 -1.76 -19.29 -2.14
C GLU A 96 -2.11 -18.47 -3.37
N VAL A 97 -1.95 -19.07 -4.55
CA VAL A 97 -2.24 -18.43 -5.84
C VAL A 97 -3.35 -19.20 -6.53
N GLN A 98 -4.46 -18.52 -6.80
CA GLN A 98 -5.61 -19.11 -7.49
C GLN A 98 -6.10 -18.22 -8.61
N ARG A 99 -6.81 -18.81 -9.58
CA ARG A 99 -7.57 -18.03 -10.56
C ARG A 99 -8.70 -17.30 -9.86
N TRP A 100 -8.92 -16.06 -10.24
CA TRP A 100 -9.96 -15.22 -9.69
C TRP A 100 -10.55 -14.33 -10.77
N GLN A 101 -11.88 -14.24 -10.83
CA GLN A 101 -12.59 -13.69 -11.98
C GLN A 101 -12.16 -14.39 -13.30
N VAL A 102 -12.28 -13.71 -14.44
CA VAL A 102 -11.94 -14.27 -15.76
C VAL A 102 -10.44 -14.13 -16.05
N ASP A 103 -9.89 -12.92 -15.85
CA ASP A 103 -8.56 -12.56 -16.33
C ASP A 103 -7.58 -12.19 -15.21
N TYR A 104 -7.80 -12.69 -13.98
CA TYR A 104 -6.92 -12.42 -12.85
C TYR A 104 -6.52 -13.68 -12.08
N SER A 105 -5.41 -13.52 -11.36
CA SER A 105 -5.05 -14.35 -10.21
C SER A 105 -5.33 -13.58 -8.93
N LEU A 106 -5.73 -14.30 -7.88
CA LEU A 106 -5.77 -13.80 -6.50
C LEU A 106 -4.67 -14.49 -5.72
N ILE A 107 -3.89 -13.70 -4.99
CA ILE A 107 -2.75 -14.15 -4.21
C ILE A 107 -2.96 -13.76 -2.76
N TRP A 108 -2.99 -14.76 -1.88
CA TRP A 108 -2.80 -14.58 -0.44
C TRP A 108 -1.36 -14.91 -0.09
N ALA A 109 -0.74 -14.10 0.77
CA ALA A 109 0.61 -14.35 1.25
C ALA A 109 0.81 -13.73 2.63
N ARG A 110 1.60 -14.38 3.49
CA ARG A 110 1.91 -13.91 4.84
C ARG A 110 3.37 -13.46 4.95
N LYS A 111 3.61 -12.28 5.53
CA LYS A 111 4.96 -11.81 5.84
C LYS A 111 5.56 -12.66 6.98
N PRO A 112 6.80 -13.16 6.86
CA PRO A 112 7.47 -13.88 7.94
C PRO A 112 7.58 -13.09 9.24
N GLY A 113 7.79 -13.83 10.34
CA GLY A 113 7.96 -13.27 11.68
C GLY A 113 6.64 -13.05 12.42
N GLU A 114 6.76 -12.47 13.60
CA GLU A 114 5.64 -12.26 14.53
C GLU A 114 5.70 -10.86 15.14
N SER A 115 4.53 -10.26 15.28
CA SER A 115 4.34 -8.97 15.95
C SER A 115 2.92 -8.88 16.46
N LEU A 116 2.66 -7.98 17.42
CA LEU A 116 1.30 -7.68 17.83
C LEU A 116 0.56 -6.96 16.69
N PRO A 117 -0.75 -7.22 16.52
CA PRO A 117 -1.56 -6.49 15.54
C PRO A 117 -1.49 -4.97 15.73
N THR A 118 -1.39 -4.22 14.64
CA THR A 118 -1.29 -2.74 14.68
C THR A 118 -2.61 -2.07 15.05
N ARG A 119 -3.74 -2.74 14.78
CA ARG A 119 -5.10 -2.25 15.01
C ARG A 119 -5.41 -0.97 14.23
N SER A 120 -6.63 -0.49 14.40
CA SER A 120 -7.06 0.79 13.82
C SER A 120 -6.33 1.94 14.52
N ARG A 121 -5.64 2.78 13.75
CA ARG A 121 -4.95 3.99 14.21
C ARG A 121 -5.31 5.18 13.31
N PRO A 122 -5.35 6.41 13.82
CA PRO A 122 -5.41 7.62 13.01
C PRO A 122 -4.26 7.69 12.00
N LEU A 123 -4.47 8.34 10.85
CA LEU A 123 -3.45 8.49 9.81
C LEU A 123 -2.22 9.23 10.35
N GLU A 124 -2.41 10.22 11.21
CA GLU A 124 -1.37 11.06 11.82
C GLU A 124 -0.35 10.25 12.65
N GLU A 125 -0.75 9.08 13.17
CA GLU A 125 0.12 8.22 13.96
C GLU A 125 1.05 7.33 13.10
N VAL A 126 0.80 7.25 11.79
CA VAL A 126 1.49 6.30 10.90
C VAL A 126 2.02 6.95 9.64
N TRP A 127 1.52 8.12 9.27
CA TRP A 127 1.90 8.77 8.03
C TRP A 127 3.18 9.60 8.22
N CYS A 128 4.24 9.18 7.54
CA CYS A 128 5.51 9.87 7.50
C CYS A 128 5.42 11.09 6.58
N CYS A 129 5.99 12.23 7.02
CA CYS A 129 6.08 13.41 6.18
C CYS A 129 6.86 13.09 4.89
N PRO A 130 6.30 13.36 3.69
CA PRO A 130 6.98 13.06 2.43
C PRO A 130 8.31 13.81 2.27
N ARG A 131 8.45 14.97 2.93
CA ARG A 131 9.67 15.78 2.89
C ARG A 131 10.77 15.31 3.84
N CYS A 132 10.44 14.96 5.10
CA CYS A 132 11.44 14.69 6.13
C CYS A 132 11.39 13.28 6.73
N GLY A 133 10.44 12.45 6.32
CA GLY A 133 10.27 11.07 6.79
C GLY A 133 9.74 10.91 8.21
N LYS A 134 9.56 11.99 8.98
CA LYS A 134 9.07 11.92 10.37
C LYS A 134 7.55 11.77 10.44
N THR A 135 7.07 10.92 11.33
CA THR A 135 5.66 10.78 11.71
C THR A 135 5.25 11.94 12.61
N ALA A 136 5.01 13.09 11.99
CA ALA A 136 4.82 14.36 12.67
C ALA A 136 3.80 15.26 11.95
N LEU A 137 2.93 14.67 11.11
CA LEU A 137 1.91 15.39 10.37
C LEU A 137 0.67 15.60 11.24
N LEU A 138 0.18 16.83 11.27
CA LEU A 138 -1.07 17.20 11.94
C LEU A 138 -2.06 17.76 10.93
N ARG A 139 -3.32 17.32 11.00
CA ARG A 139 -4.40 17.89 10.19
C ARG A 139 -4.60 19.36 10.56
N VAL A 140 -4.63 20.22 9.54
CA VAL A 140 -4.99 21.64 9.63
C VAL A 140 -6.06 21.96 8.58
N ALA A 141 -6.62 23.17 8.58
CA ALA A 141 -7.60 23.56 7.58
C ALA A 141 -7.05 23.40 6.16
N GLY A 142 -7.66 22.50 5.37
CA GLY A 142 -7.32 22.23 3.97
C GLY A 142 -5.96 21.56 3.71
N ALA A 143 -5.24 21.08 4.74
CA ALA A 143 -3.91 20.51 4.58
C ALA A 143 -3.51 19.64 5.78
N TYR A 144 -2.33 19.02 5.68
CA TYR A 144 -1.54 18.56 6.82
C TYR A 144 -0.28 19.40 6.94
N ARG A 145 0.17 19.66 8.17
CA ARG A 145 1.43 20.35 8.46
C ARG A 145 2.35 19.45 9.27
N CYS A 146 3.60 19.31 8.84
CA CYS A 146 4.60 18.58 9.60
C CYS A 146 5.18 19.47 10.71
N THR A 147 5.11 19.05 11.97
CA THR A 147 5.65 19.80 13.12
C THR A 147 7.18 19.75 13.23
N ALA A 148 7.84 18.95 12.39
CA ALA A 148 9.30 18.79 12.43
C ALA A 148 10.04 19.56 11.33
N CYS A 149 9.41 19.79 10.17
CA CYS A 149 10.03 20.52 9.05
C CYS A 149 9.12 21.58 8.42
N GLU A 150 7.94 21.82 9.02
CA GLU A 150 6.91 22.78 8.58
C GLU A 150 6.38 22.56 7.15
N ALA A 151 6.69 21.43 6.53
CA ALA A 151 6.13 21.05 5.23
C ALA A 151 4.60 21.00 5.30
N ARG A 152 3.96 21.50 4.25
CA ARG A 152 2.50 21.46 4.10
C ARG A 152 2.14 20.52 2.98
N VAL A 153 1.22 19.60 3.24
CA VAL A 153 0.64 18.69 2.24
C VAL A 153 -0.81 19.09 2.04
N PRO A 154 -1.20 19.62 0.88
CA PRO A 154 -2.56 20.06 0.64
C PRO A 154 -3.53 18.88 0.58
N VAL A 155 -4.78 19.14 0.96
CA VAL A 155 -5.92 18.25 0.74
C VAL A 155 -6.82 18.91 -0.28
N GLY A 156 -7.09 18.22 -1.40
CA GLY A 156 -7.97 18.67 -2.46
C GLY A 156 -9.42 18.83 -1.99
N ALA A 157 -10.23 19.53 -2.79
CA ALA A 157 -11.66 19.68 -2.50
C ALA A 157 -12.44 18.35 -2.59
N ASP A 158 -11.84 17.33 -3.19
CA ASP A 158 -12.28 15.93 -3.28
C ASP A 158 -11.80 15.07 -2.10
N GLU A 159 -11.19 15.68 -1.08
CA GLU A 159 -10.57 15.03 0.08
C GLU A 159 -9.38 14.12 -0.25
N ILE A 160 -8.78 14.25 -1.43
CA ILE A 160 -7.53 13.57 -1.78
C ILE A 160 -6.34 14.34 -1.18
N ILE A 161 -5.47 13.61 -0.50
CA ILE A 161 -4.22 14.13 0.05
C ILE A 161 -3.16 14.14 -1.06
N GLU A 162 -2.71 15.33 -1.45
CA GLU A 162 -1.78 15.53 -2.57
C GLU A 162 -0.31 15.43 -2.11
N ALA A 163 0.11 14.26 -1.64
CA ALA A 163 1.43 14.07 -1.04
C ALA A 163 2.61 14.19 -2.00
N LEU A 164 2.38 14.06 -3.30
CA LEU A 164 3.37 14.36 -4.35
C LEU A 164 3.79 15.83 -4.38
N SER A 165 2.91 16.76 -4.02
CA SER A 165 3.18 18.20 -4.09
C SER A 165 4.14 18.72 -3.01
N ALA A 166 4.51 17.84 -2.06
CA ALA A 166 5.38 18.15 -0.93
C ALA A 166 6.76 17.47 -0.99
N LEU A 167 7.07 16.79 -2.11
CA LEU A 167 8.37 16.19 -2.42
C LEU A 167 9.36 17.24 -2.96
#